data_AF-W4MF95-F1
#
_entry.id   AF-W4MF95-F1
#
_cell.length_a   1.000
_cell.length_b   1.000
_cell.length_c   1.000
_cell.angle_alpha   90.00
_cell.angle_beta   90.00
_cell.angle_gamma   90.00
#
_symmetry.space_group_name_H-M   'P 1'
#
loop_
_entity.id
_entity.type
_entity.pdbx_description
1 polymer ?
#
loop_
_entity_poly.entity_id
_entity_poly.type
_entity_poly.pdbx_seq_one_letter_code
_entity_poly.pdbx_strand_id
1 'polypeptide(L)'
;MIVARENGGQPPMPLPISTIKTNDAEVLIPSWGRSIIHGMRVIAKRTLREFWESAPQYAGTKGPLEAWYAEARKATWRTPQDIKDQFRHASILKNNRVVFNIGGNKYRLIAAVDYQRQALFIRFIGTHRQYDSIDAEVV
;
A
#
# COMPACT_ATOMS: atom_id res chain seq x y z
N MET A 1 -47.97 -26.74 27.55
CA MET A 1 -48.18 -25.32 27.19
C MET A 1 -47.19 -24.50 27.99
N ILE A 2 -45.99 -24.25 27.45
CA ILE A 2 -45.01 -23.35 28.06
C ILE A 2 -44.88 -22.17 27.10
N VAL A 3 -45.36 -21.02 27.55
CA VAL A 3 -45.28 -19.74 26.84
C VAL A 3 -43.87 -19.20 27.07
N ALA A 4 -43.03 -19.22 26.05
CA ALA A 4 -41.77 -18.48 26.07
C ALA A 4 -42.09 -16.99 25.93
N ARG A 5 -41.66 -16.19 26.91
CA ARG A 5 -41.73 -14.72 26.86
C ARG A 5 -40.73 -14.21 25.83
N GLU A 6 -41.20 -13.49 24.82
CA GLU A 6 -40.36 -12.75 23.88
C GLU A 6 -39.77 -11.53 24.61
N ASN A 7 -38.47 -11.58 24.92
CA ASN A 7 -37.73 -10.38 25.29
C ASN A 7 -37.57 -9.53 24.02
N GLY A 8 -38.22 -8.37 23.98
CA GLY A 8 -38.21 -7.40 22.88
C GLY A 8 -36.86 -6.71 22.65
N GLY A 9 -35.79 -7.48 22.48
CA GLY A 9 -34.57 -7.01 21.85
C GLY A 9 -34.82 -6.87 20.36
N GLN A 10 -34.49 -5.72 19.77
CA GLN A 10 -34.44 -5.54 18.33
C GLN A 10 -33.74 -6.76 17.71
N PRO A 11 -34.33 -7.44 16.71
CA PRO A 11 -33.65 -8.54 16.03
C PRO A 11 -32.29 -8.01 15.55
N PRO A 12 -31.21 -8.82 15.61
CA PRO A 12 -29.90 -8.36 15.19
C PRO A 12 -30.03 -7.76 13.79
N MET A 13 -29.77 -6.46 13.69
CA MET A 13 -29.79 -5.75 12.41
C MET A 13 -28.95 -6.58 11.43
N PRO A 14 -29.46 -6.89 10.23
CA PRO A 14 -28.66 -7.59 9.25
C PRO A 14 -27.37 -6.79 9.05
N LEU A 15 -26.22 -7.46 9.21
CA LEU A 15 -24.94 -6.80 9.03
C LEU A 15 -24.96 -6.14 7.66
N PRO A 16 -24.53 -4.88 7.52
CA PRO A 16 -24.45 -4.26 6.20
C PRO A 16 -23.48 -5.08 5.34
N ILE A 17 -24.01 -5.84 4.38
CA ILE A 17 -23.22 -6.63 3.43
C ILE A 17 -22.92 -5.73 2.23
N SER A 18 -21.67 -5.72 1.82
CA SER A 18 -21.23 -5.07 0.59
C SER A 18 -20.88 -6.12 -0.45
N THR A 19 -21.43 -5.95 -1.64
CA THR A 19 -20.95 -6.63 -2.84
C THR A 19 -19.67 -5.96 -3.31
N ILE A 20 -18.69 -6.80 -3.63
CA ILE A 20 -17.46 -6.41 -4.32
C ILE A 20 -17.33 -7.30 -5.56
N LYS A 21 -17.20 -6.66 -6.72
CA LYS A 21 -16.88 -7.36 -7.96
C LYS A 21 -15.38 -7.54 -8.02
N THR A 22 -14.92 -8.75 -7.74
CA THR A 22 -13.57 -9.17 -8.13
C THR A 22 -13.63 -9.83 -9.51
N ASN A 23 -12.49 -10.05 -10.15
CA ASN A 23 -12.47 -10.67 -11.48
C ASN A 23 -12.92 -12.15 -11.47
N ASP A 24 -12.84 -12.82 -10.32
CA ASP A 24 -13.03 -14.27 -10.21
C ASP A 24 -14.29 -14.68 -9.44
N ALA A 25 -14.92 -13.76 -8.70
CA ALA A 25 -16.19 -13.98 -8.01
C ALA A 25 -16.82 -12.68 -7.47
N GLU A 26 -18.14 -12.73 -7.25
CA GLU A 26 -18.84 -11.80 -6.37
C GLU A 26 -18.71 -12.28 -4.93
N VAL A 27 -17.99 -11.54 -4.09
CA VAL A 27 -17.76 -11.92 -2.69
C VAL A 27 -18.64 -11.04 -1.79
N LEU A 28 -19.44 -11.68 -0.94
CA LEU A 28 -20.19 -11.00 0.11
C LEU A 28 -19.27 -10.81 1.31
N ILE A 29 -19.00 -9.54 1.63
CA ILE A 29 -18.22 -9.17 2.82
C ILE A 29 -19.02 -8.21 3.69
N PRO A 30 -18.74 -8.16 5.00
CA PRO A 30 -19.22 -7.05 5.81
C PRO A 30 -18.75 -5.71 5.24
N SER A 31 -19.54 -4.65 5.37
CA SER A 31 -19.22 -3.33 4.79
C SER A 31 -17.91 -2.74 5.32
N TRP A 32 -17.56 -3.01 6.57
CA TRP A 32 -16.23 -2.67 7.14
C TRP A 32 -15.09 -3.47 6.53
N GLY A 33 -15.39 -4.62 5.93
CA GLY A 33 -14.47 -5.47 5.18
C GLY A 33 -13.99 -4.83 3.88
N ARG A 34 -14.68 -3.83 3.32
CA ARG A 34 -14.34 -3.31 1.98
C ARG A 34 -12.96 -2.68 1.92
N SER A 35 -12.53 -2.09 3.03
CA SER A 35 -11.24 -1.39 3.15
C SER A 35 -10.04 -2.32 3.37
N ILE A 36 -10.24 -3.60 3.72
CA ILE A 36 -9.15 -4.52 4.11
C ILE A 36 -8.64 -5.42 2.98
N ILE A 37 -9.29 -5.45 1.81
CA ILE A 37 -9.09 -6.51 0.78
C ILE A 37 -8.71 -6.01 -0.62
N HIS A 38 -8.74 -4.70 -0.92
CA HIS A 38 -8.62 -4.21 -2.31
C HIS A 38 -7.34 -3.41 -2.65
N GLY A 39 -6.32 -3.41 -1.81
CA GLY A 39 -5.13 -2.59 -2.05
C GLY A 39 -3.81 -3.26 -1.74
N MET A 40 -2.72 -2.70 -2.26
CA MET A 40 -1.38 -3.22 -2.03
C MET A 40 -1.03 -3.29 -0.55
N ARG A 41 -0.60 -4.46 -0.10
CA ARG A 41 0.03 -4.62 1.22
C ARG A 41 1.44 -4.07 1.18
N VAL A 42 1.63 -2.89 1.76
CA VAL A 42 2.96 -2.29 1.91
C VAL A 42 3.65 -2.82 3.17
N ILE A 43 4.79 -3.48 2.97
CA ILE A 43 5.58 -4.14 4.01
C ILE A 43 6.85 -3.32 4.27
N ALA A 44 7.34 -3.37 5.51
CA ALA A 44 8.47 -2.58 6.01
C ALA A 44 8.23 -1.06 6.02
N LYS A 45 7.00 -0.60 6.34
CA LYS A 45 6.68 0.83 6.58
C LYS A 45 7.67 1.50 7.56
N ARG A 46 8.16 0.74 8.54
CA ARG A 46 9.14 1.19 9.54
C ARG A 46 10.36 1.85 8.90
N THR A 47 10.85 1.35 7.77
CA THR A 47 11.99 1.90 7.02
C THR A 47 11.75 3.35 6.59
N LEU A 48 10.52 3.70 6.21
CA LEU A 48 10.19 5.10 5.88
C LEU A 48 10.32 5.98 7.12
N ARG A 49 9.78 5.49 8.24
CA ARG A 49 9.77 6.24 9.50
C ARG A 49 11.17 6.50 10.02
N GLU A 50 11.98 5.45 10.07
CA GLU A 50 13.37 5.55 10.48
C GLU A 50 14.14 6.54 9.61
N PHE A 51 13.85 6.61 8.30
CA PHE A 51 14.53 7.55 7.41
C PHE A 51 14.23 9.02 7.71
N TRP A 52 12.97 9.42 7.87
CA TRP A 52 12.67 10.83 8.18
C TRP A 52 13.02 11.22 9.62
N GLU A 53 13.17 10.24 10.52
CA GLU A 53 13.62 10.43 11.91
C GLU A 53 15.15 10.38 12.06
N SER A 54 15.90 9.83 11.09
CA SER A 54 17.33 9.58 11.26
C SER A 54 18.17 10.86 11.31
N ALA A 55 17.69 11.96 10.73
CA ALA A 55 18.38 13.24 10.78
C ALA A 55 17.45 14.43 10.45
N PRO A 56 17.70 15.64 11.00
CA PRO A 56 16.85 16.83 10.77
C PRO A 56 16.64 17.19 9.30
N GLN A 57 17.66 17.01 8.45
CA GLN A 57 17.55 17.28 7.01
C GLN A 57 16.55 16.37 6.28
N TYR A 58 16.19 15.22 6.84
CA TYR A 58 15.23 14.28 6.27
C TYR A 58 13.82 14.45 6.84
N ALA A 59 13.62 15.23 7.90
CA ALA A 59 12.32 15.41 8.54
C ALA A 59 11.23 15.89 7.56
N GLY A 60 11.60 16.74 6.59
CA GLY A 60 10.70 17.20 5.52
C GLY A 60 10.20 16.10 4.57
N THR A 61 10.72 14.88 4.65
CA THR A 61 10.27 13.74 3.82
C THR A 61 9.07 13.00 4.39
N LYS A 62 8.70 13.25 5.65
CA LYS A 62 7.56 12.59 6.30
C LYS A 62 6.27 12.72 5.48
N GLY A 63 5.86 13.95 5.14
CA GLY A 63 4.63 14.20 4.37
C GLY A 63 4.63 13.49 3.01
N PRO A 64 5.66 13.67 2.15
CA PRO A 64 5.77 12.95 0.88
C PRO A 64 5.75 11.42 1.02
N LEU A 65 6.41 10.85 2.03
CA LEU A 65 6.45 9.39 2.25
C LEU A 65 5.12 8.85 2.79
N GLU A 66 4.43 9.60 3.66
CA GLU A 66 3.09 9.26 4.13
C GLU A 66 2.06 9.32 2.98
N ALA A 67 2.17 10.34 2.11
CA ALA A 67 1.33 10.45 0.91
C ALA A 67 1.57 9.26 -0.04
N TRP A 68 2.82 8.96 -0.38
CA TRP A 68 3.15 7.80 -1.21
C TRP A 68 2.62 6.49 -0.60
N TYR A 69 2.78 6.30 0.71
CA TYR A 69 2.30 5.10 1.41
C TYR A 69 0.78 4.96 1.34
N ALA A 70 0.05 6.07 1.49
CA ALA A 70 -1.40 6.09 1.42
C ALA A 70 -1.91 5.78 0.00
N GLU A 71 -1.26 6.31 -1.04
CA GLU A 71 -1.56 6.02 -2.44
C GLU A 71 -1.27 4.55 -2.77
N ALA A 72 -0.07 4.07 -2.42
CA ALA A 72 0.33 2.68 -2.67
C ALA A 72 -0.66 1.71 -2.01
N ARG A 73 -1.05 1.94 -0.75
CA ARG A 73 -2.00 1.07 -0.04
C ARG A 73 -3.38 0.97 -0.64
N LYS A 74 -3.81 1.97 -1.41
CA LYS A 74 -5.12 1.98 -2.07
C LYS A 74 -5.04 1.45 -3.51
N ALA A 75 -3.84 1.36 -4.06
CA ALA A 75 -3.63 0.95 -5.43
C ALA A 75 -3.85 -0.55 -5.62
N THR A 76 -4.25 -0.91 -6.84
CA THR A 76 -4.43 -2.29 -7.30
C THR A 76 -3.60 -2.55 -8.55
N TRP A 77 -2.29 -2.28 -8.48
CA TRP A 77 -1.40 -2.48 -9.63
C TRP A 77 -1.23 -3.95 -9.95
N ARG A 78 -1.50 -4.34 -11.19
CA ARG A 78 -1.33 -5.69 -11.73
C ARG A 78 -0.13 -5.77 -12.65
N THR A 79 0.32 -4.64 -13.17
CA THR A 79 1.47 -4.54 -14.07
C THR A 79 2.39 -3.37 -13.69
N PRO A 80 3.66 -3.39 -14.13
CA PRO A 80 4.53 -2.22 -14.03
C PRO A 80 3.98 -0.98 -14.74
N GLN A 81 3.16 -1.17 -15.79
CA GLN A 81 2.55 -0.06 -16.52
C GLN A 81 1.53 0.67 -15.65
N ASP A 82 0.74 -0.03 -14.85
CA ASP A 82 -0.23 0.59 -13.93
C ASP A 82 0.47 1.54 -12.95
N ILE A 83 1.69 1.16 -12.50
CA ILE A 83 2.52 2.03 -11.66
C ILE A 83 2.99 3.25 -12.45
N LYS A 84 3.43 3.07 -13.70
CA LYS A 84 3.87 4.18 -14.56
C LYS A 84 2.75 5.16 -14.89
N ASP A 85 1.53 4.67 -15.04
CA ASP A 85 0.36 5.51 -15.31
C ASP A 85 0.05 6.43 -14.13
N GLN A 86 0.18 5.92 -12.89
CA GLN A 86 -0.02 6.72 -11.67
C GLN A 86 1.22 7.56 -11.31
N PHE A 87 2.41 7.00 -11.45
CA PHE A 87 3.69 7.62 -11.13
C PHE A 87 4.57 7.69 -12.38
N ARG A 88 4.31 8.68 -13.23
CA ARG A 88 5.00 8.86 -14.53
C ARG A 88 6.52 8.84 -14.45
N HIS A 89 7.09 9.38 -13.37
CA HIS A 89 8.54 9.42 -13.16
C HIS A 89 9.12 8.20 -12.43
N ALA A 90 8.31 7.20 -12.10
CA ALA A 90 8.81 5.94 -11.57
C ALA A 90 9.68 5.24 -12.62
N SER A 91 10.73 4.59 -12.14
CA SER A 91 11.61 3.75 -12.97
C SER A 91 11.31 2.30 -12.66
N ILE A 92 11.01 1.51 -13.69
CA ILE A 92 10.83 0.06 -13.59
C ILE A 92 12.18 -0.59 -13.86
N LEU A 93 12.63 -1.40 -12.93
CA LEU A 93 13.88 -2.16 -13.02
C LEU A 93 13.57 -3.66 -13.21
N LYS A 94 14.62 -4.46 -13.43
CA LYS A 94 14.48 -5.92 -13.45
C LYS A 94 14.01 -6.45 -12.09
N ASN A 95 13.61 -7.72 -12.07
CA ASN A 95 13.21 -8.43 -10.85
C ASN A 95 12.06 -7.76 -10.08
N ASN A 96 11.10 -7.17 -10.80
CA ASN A 96 9.93 -6.47 -10.27
C ASN A 96 10.27 -5.37 -9.25
N ARG A 97 11.35 -4.63 -9.50
CA ARG A 97 11.74 -3.50 -8.68
C ARG A 97 11.29 -2.20 -9.30
N VAL A 98 10.89 -1.28 -8.44
CA VAL A 98 10.42 0.04 -8.83
C VAL A 98 11.11 1.09 -7.98
N VAL A 99 11.60 2.13 -8.63
CA VAL A 99 12.16 3.31 -7.99
C VAL A 99 11.17 4.46 -8.11
N PHE A 100 10.72 4.98 -6.97
CA PHE A 100 9.84 6.15 -6.88
C PHE A 100 10.64 7.40 -6.53
N ASN A 101 10.28 8.52 -7.16
CA ASN A 101 10.84 9.83 -6.85
C ASN A 101 10.04 10.48 -5.72
N ILE A 102 10.71 10.81 -4.62
CA ILE A 102 10.06 11.35 -3.42
C ILE A 102 10.53 12.78 -3.14
N GLY A 103 9.61 13.63 -2.65
CA GLY A 103 9.93 14.98 -2.17
C GLY A 103 10.44 15.92 -3.25
N GLY A 104 9.84 15.90 -4.45
CA GLY A 104 10.28 16.71 -5.58
C GLY A 104 11.59 16.21 -6.19
N ASN A 105 11.68 14.89 -6.41
CA ASN A 105 12.85 14.21 -7.01
C ASN A 105 14.13 14.20 -6.14
N LYS A 106 14.08 14.67 -4.89
CA LYS A 106 15.24 14.73 -3.98
C LYS A 106 15.68 13.36 -3.45
N TYR A 107 14.74 12.40 -3.39
CA TYR A 107 14.96 11.09 -2.80
C TYR A 107 14.47 9.97 -3.73
N ARG A 108 14.99 8.76 -3.50
CA ARG A 108 14.66 7.52 -4.21
C ARG A 108 14.16 6.48 -3.23
N LEU A 109 12.94 6.00 -3.45
CA LEU A 109 12.36 4.90 -2.72
C LEU A 109 12.36 3.66 -3.62
N ILE A 110 13.10 2.62 -3.23
CA ILE A 110 13.12 1.34 -3.95
C ILE A 110 12.14 0.39 -3.28
N ALA A 111 11.29 -0.21 -4.09
CA ALA A 111 10.38 -1.25 -3.68
C ALA A 111 10.42 -2.45 -4.60
N ALA A 112 10.35 -3.65 -4.02
CA ALA A 112 10.05 -4.87 -4.77
C ALA A 112 8.54 -5.09 -4.77
N VAL A 113 7.96 -5.36 -5.93
CA VAL A 113 6.51 -5.51 -6.12
C VAL A 113 6.18 -6.95 -6.45
N ASP A 114 5.25 -7.53 -5.71
CA ASP A 114 4.61 -8.79 -6.04
C ASP A 114 3.18 -8.47 -6.53
N TYR A 115 3.03 -8.37 -7.85
CA TYR A 115 1.76 -8.05 -8.48
C TYR A 115 0.71 -9.13 -8.27
N GLN A 116 1.09 -10.41 -8.16
CA GLN A 116 0.13 -11.49 -7.95
C GLN A 116 -0.43 -11.46 -6.52
N ARG A 117 0.44 -11.24 -5.53
CA ARG A 117 0.05 -11.18 -4.12
C ARG A 117 -0.45 -9.80 -3.69
N GLN A 118 -0.48 -8.82 -4.58
CA GLN A 118 -0.79 -7.42 -4.29
C GLN A 118 0.03 -6.93 -3.08
N ALA A 119 1.35 -7.12 -3.13
CA ALA A 119 2.26 -6.75 -2.05
C ALA A 119 3.44 -5.91 -2.56
N LEU A 120 3.92 -5.01 -1.70
CA LEU A 120 5.06 -4.15 -1.97
C LEU A 120 6.00 -4.17 -0.76
N PHE A 121 7.24 -4.57 -0.99
CA PHE A 121 8.29 -4.56 0.03
C PHE A 121 9.21 -3.38 -0.17
N ILE A 122 9.26 -2.49 0.82
CA ILE A 122 10.20 -1.37 0.82
C ILE A 122 11.60 -1.93 1.06
N ARG A 123 12.53 -1.68 0.13
CA ARG A 123 13.91 -2.18 0.20
C ARG A 123 14.89 -1.09 0.62
N PHE A 124 14.65 0.16 0.20
CA PHE A 124 15.56 1.26 0.46
C PHE A 124 14.86 2.63 0.31
N ILE A 125 15.28 3.63 1.08
CA ILE A 125 14.99 5.05 0.88
C ILE A 125 16.26 5.85 1.14
N GLY A 126 16.57 6.79 0.24
CA GLY A 126 17.73 7.65 0.41
C GLY A 126 17.79 8.81 -0.58
N THR A 127 18.81 9.63 -0.41
CA THR A 127 19.19 10.69 -1.36
C THR A 127 19.65 10.09 -2.69
N HIS A 128 19.76 10.91 -3.72
CA HIS A 128 20.33 10.47 -5.00
C HIS A 128 21.75 9.90 -4.84
N ARG A 129 22.60 10.55 -4.04
CA ARG A 129 23.98 10.05 -3.79
C ARG A 129 24.00 8.67 -3.12
N GLN A 130 23.13 8.45 -2.13
CA GLN A 130 23.02 7.15 -1.47
C GLN A 130 22.48 6.09 -2.43
N TYR A 131 21.50 6.46 -3.28
CA TYR A 131 20.99 5.59 -4.33
C TYR A 131 22.07 5.23 -5.37
N ASP A 132 22.92 6.17 -5.77
CA ASP A 132 23.98 5.91 -6.76
C ASP A 132 25.10 5.01 -6.20
N SER A 133 25.18 4.88 -4.86
CA SER A 133 26.16 4.04 -4.18
C SER A 133 25.71 2.59 -3.98
N ILE A 134 24.51 2.22 -4.43
CA ILE A 134 23.96 0.87 -4.28
C ILE A 134 23.51 0.28 -5.61
N ASP A 135 23.49 -1.05 -5.69
CA ASP A 135 22.84 -1.75 -6.79
C ASP A 135 21.34 -1.91 -6.52
N ALA A 136 20.54 -1.06 -7.18
CA ALA A 136 19.09 -1.03 -7.02
C ALA A 136 18.39 -2.35 -7.40
N GLU A 137 19.01 -3.20 -8.22
CA GLU A 137 18.47 -4.51 -8.63
C GLU A 137 18.69 -5.62 -7.58
N VAL A 138 19.59 -5.38 -6.61
CA VAL A 138 20.00 -6.37 -5.60
C VAL A 138 19.46 -6.04 -4.21
N VAL A 139 19.47 -4.77 -3.80
CA VAL A 139 19.21 -4.33 -2.41
C VAL A 139 17.86 -4.70 -1.81
#